data_AF-A0A2E6C6Q7-F1
#
_entry.id   AF-A0A2E6C6Q7-F1
#
_cell.length_a   1.000
_cell.length_b   1.000
_cell.length_c   1.000
_cell.angle_alpha   90.00
_cell.angle_beta   90.00
_cell.angle_gamma   90.00
#
_symmetry.space_group_name_H-M   'P 1'
#
loop_
_entity.id
_entity.type
_entity.pdbx_description
1 polymer ?
#
loop_
_entity_poly.entity_id
_entity_poly.type
_entity_poly.pdbx_seq_one_letter_code
_entity_poly.pdbx_strand_id
1 'polypeptide(L)'
;MGNDLDSDGCQDAEDSDIDGDGVSNENDDFDNDPTEDTDSDGDGVGDNTDQFPNDKNETVDNDGDGTGDNSDAFPNNANETVDSDGDGVGDNADAFDDDANETTDSDGDGVGDNADEFPNDANETSDFDGDGVGDNADGDYDGDNVSNDDDAFPLDPNEWNDTDEDGVGDNADAFDNDANESSDLDGDGVGDNADEFPNNANESSDLDGDGVGDNADEFPYDLNESVDSDSDGVGDNADICPDGDDLIDIDEDGTPDYCDLLVDSDGDGIDDAVDAFPDDNSEWVDSDGDGVGNNADAYPADPQRSAVEENQNTEQDTQPVKEEGEQTKESSSWADLLESNGIEQEVFLPSIGFILLLLLAKIGLSSRKIKKLKNELEELSESKTAWERLDLDEDGELSDLELEAYKLIRDKGKQPDEESAQYADMTNDEQMAFQTNEFVDDTTNDWLREELS
;
A
#
# COMPACT_ATOMS: atom_id res chain seq x y z
N MET A 1 -88.26 16.93 -6.14
CA MET A 1 -87.94 17.38 -7.50
C MET A 1 -86.59 16.77 -7.73
N GLY A 2 -86.52 15.79 -8.65
CA GLY A 2 -85.24 15.26 -9.08
C GLY A 2 -84.45 16.36 -9.80
N ASN A 3 -83.15 16.14 -9.98
CA ASN A 3 -82.37 16.94 -10.91
C ASN A 3 -82.83 16.60 -12.35
N ASP A 4 -82.73 17.58 -13.24
CA ASP A 4 -83.18 17.63 -14.64
C ASP A 4 -82.22 18.62 -15.33
N LEU A 5 -81.09 18.11 -15.81
CA LEU A 5 -79.91 18.89 -16.23
C LEU A 5 -80.18 19.64 -17.54
N ASP A 6 -80.71 18.98 -18.56
CA ASP A 6 -81.02 19.57 -19.87
C ASP A 6 -82.38 20.30 -19.92
N SER A 7 -83.22 20.12 -18.89
CA SER A 7 -84.56 20.70 -18.78
C SER A 7 -85.55 20.25 -19.86
N ASP A 8 -85.41 19.03 -20.40
CA ASP A 8 -86.36 18.45 -21.37
C ASP A 8 -87.67 17.93 -20.72
N GLY A 9 -87.67 17.80 -19.38
CA GLY A 9 -88.80 17.36 -18.56
C GLY A 9 -88.76 15.89 -18.16
N CYS A 10 -87.69 15.16 -18.48
CA CYS A 10 -87.27 13.93 -17.83
C CYS A 10 -86.50 14.25 -16.53
N GLN A 11 -86.17 13.24 -15.73
CA GLN A 11 -85.30 13.44 -14.57
C GLN A 11 -84.01 12.70 -14.87
N ASP A 12 -82.86 13.24 -14.47
CA ASP A 12 -81.54 12.66 -14.80
C ASP A 12 -81.46 11.14 -14.52
N ALA A 13 -82.10 10.67 -13.45
CA ALA A 13 -82.10 9.25 -13.07
C ALA A 13 -82.90 8.32 -14.00
N GLU A 14 -83.78 8.88 -14.83
CA GLU A 14 -84.62 8.21 -15.82
C GLU A 14 -84.31 8.68 -17.25
N ASP A 15 -83.35 9.60 -17.41
CA ASP A 15 -82.93 10.15 -18.69
C ASP A 15 -81.86 9.27 -19.33
N SER A 16 -81.94 9.13 -20.66
CA SER A 16 -80.96 8.40 -21.45
C SER A 16 -79.90 9.31 -22.07
N ASP A 17 -80.07 10.62 -22.00
CA ASP A 17 -79.23 11.69 -22.55
C ASP A 17 -79.38 12.88 -21.58
N ILE A 18 -78.60 12.88 -20.49
CA ILE A 18 -78.85 13.71 -19.31
C ILE A 18 -78.59 15.20 -19.60
N ASP A 19 -77.64 15.52 -20.48
CA ASP A 19 -77.29 16.90 -20.82
C ASP A 19 -77.88 17.38 -22.16
N GLY A 20 -78.49 16.48 -22.94
CA GLY A 20 -79.32 16.78 -24.10
C GLY A 20 -78.51 17.16 -25.33
N ASP A 21 -77.26 16.73 -25.42
CA ASP A 21 -76.36 17.03 -26.54
C ASP A 21 -76.61 16.13 -27.77
N GLY A 22 -77.35 15.03 -27.59
CA GLY A 22 -77.74 14.07 -28.61
C GLY A 22 -76.95 12.77 -28.59
N VAL A 23 -76.03 12.58 -27.64
CA VAL A 23 -75.32 11.33 -27.34
C VAL A 23 -75.94 10.70 -26.09
N SER A 24 -76.14 9.39 -26.12
CA SER A 24 -76.72 8.71 -24.95
C SER A 24 -75.67 8.55 -23.86
N ASN A 25 -76.05 8.67 -22.58
CA ASN A 25 -75.14 8.51 -21.41
C ASN A 25 -74.25 7.25 -21.45
N GLU A 26 -74.66 6.17 -22.14
CA GLU A 26 -73.88 4.93 -22.25
C GLU A 26 -72.76 4.96 -23.31
N ASN A 27 -72.75 5.97 -24.18
CA ASN A 27 -71.78 6.20 -25.26
C ASN A 27 -71.21 7.64 -25.19
N ASP A 28 -71.41 8.31 -24.08
CA ASP A 28 -71.01 9.68 -23.83
C ASP A 28 -69.98 9.67 -22.70
N ASP A 29 -68.76 10.07 -23.01
CA ASP A 29 -67.66 10.10 -22.06
C ASP A 29 -67.82 11.23 -21.02
N PHE A 30 -68.68 12.23 -21.31
CA PHE A 30 -68.97 13.40 -20.49
C PHE A 30 -70.48 13.65 -20.34
N ASP A 31 -71.22 12.66 -19.83
CA ASP A 31 -72.70 12.63 -19.61
C ASP A 31 -73.35 13.78 -18.81
N ASN A 32 -72.60 14.80 -18.40
CA ASN A 32 -73.07 16.00 -17.72
C ASN A 32 -72.54 17.31 -18.35
N ASP A 33 -71.80 17.26 -19.47
CA ASP A 33 -71.26 18.41 -20.18
C ASP A 33 -71.78 18.43 -21.64
N PRO A 34 -72.81 19.25 -21.94
CA PRO A 34 -73.44 19.24 -23.26
C PRO A 34 -72.57 19.85 -24.38
N THR A 35 -71.30 20.12 -24.11
CA THR A 35 -70.32 20.63 -25.09
C THR A 35 -69.23 19.62 -25.43
N GLU A 36 -69.20 18.47 -24.76
CA GLU A 36 -68.21 17.41 -24.96
C GLU A 36 -68.91 16.06 -24.90
N ASP A 37 -68.63 15.17 -25.86
CA ASP A 37 -69.22 13.81 -25.89
C ASP A 37 -68.17 12.70 -26.01
N THR A 38 -66.95 13.05 -26.41
CA THR A 38 -65.90 12.12 -26.84
C THR A 38 -64.60 12.43 -26.10
N ASP A 39 -63.96 11.40 -25.52
CA ASP A 39 -62.59 11.42 -25.00
C ASP A 39 -61.75 10.40 -25.77
N SER A 40 -61.12 10.83 -26.87
CA SER A 40 -60.49 9.93 -27.83
C SER A 40 -59.28 9.17 -27.27
N ASP A 41 -58.57 9.71 -26.27
CA ASP A 41 -57.39 9.08 -25.67
C ASP A 41 -57.50 8.73 -24.19
N GLY A 42 -58.60 9.14 -23.54
CA GLY A 42 -59.00 8.72 -22.20
C GLY A 42 -58.30 9.47 -21.07
N ASP A 43 -57.92 10.72 -21.29
CA ASP A 43 -57.22 11.55 -20.28
C ASP A 43 -58.14 12.40 -19.41
N GLY A 44 -59.42 12.46 -19.76
CA GLY A 44 -60.47 13.19 -19.06
C GLY A 44 -60.68 14.63 -19.51
N VAL A 45 -60.09 15.06 -20.62
CA VAL A 45 -60.43 16.30 -21.34
C VAL A 45 -61.13 15.94 -22.65
N GLY A 46 -62.30 16.54 -22.90
CA GLY A 46 -63.08 16.23 -24.10
C GLY A 46 -62.44 16.77 -25.38
N ASP A 47 -62.62 16.03 -26.49
CA ASP A 47 -62.02 16.29 -27.81
C ASP A 47 -62.24 17.72 -28.33
N ASN A 48 -63.31 18.43 -27.95
CA ASN A 48 -63.55 19.80 -28.44
C ASN A 48 -62.72 20.85 -27.68
N THR A 49 -62.32 20.57 -26.44
CA THR A 49 -61.50 21.44 -25.60
C THR A 49 -60.02 21.06 -25.68
N ASP A 50 -59.73 19.77 -25.83
CA ASP A 50 -58.39 19.24 -25.89
C ASP A 50 -57.63 19.73 -27.15
N GLN A 51 -56.46 20.35 -26.96
CA GLN A 51 -55.58 20.75 -28.06
C GLN A 51 -54.84 19.57 -28.69
N PHE A 52 -54.76 18.43 -27.99
CA PHE A 52 -54.15 17.19 -28.44
C PHE A 52 -55.07 15.96 -28.22
N PRO A 53 -56.24 15.85 -28.91
CA PRO A 53 -57.25 14.81 -28.67
C PRO A 53 -56.84 13.35 -28.91
N ASN A 54 -55.56 13.07 -29.17
CA ASN A 54 -55.07 11.71 -29.37
C ASN A 54 -53.78 11.44 -28.58
N ASP A 55 -53.34 12.38 -27.75
CA ASP A 55 -52.20 12.23 -26.85
C ASP A 55 -52.62 12.51 -25.41
N LYS A 56 -52.99 11.43 -24.71
CA LYS A 56 -53.43 11.44 -23.31
C LYS A 56 -52.46 12.06 -22.28
N ASN A 57 -51.26 12.48 -22.70
CA ASN A 57 -50.29 13.14 -21.83
C ASN A 57 -50.22 14.65 -22.09
N GLU A 58 -50.99 15.18 -23.03
CA GLU A 58 -50.99 16.60 -23.42
C GLU A 58 -52.42 17.08 -23.62
N THR A 59 -52.74 18.26 -23.08
CA THR A 59 -54.09 18.84 -23.22
C THR A 59 -54.10 20.33 -23.58
N VAL A 60 -52.97 20.99 -23.36
CA VAL A 60 -52.80 22.44 -23.49
C VAL A 60 -51.53 22.71 -24.28
N ASP A 61 -51.59 23.71 -25.16
CA ASP A 61 -50.48 24.32 -25.89
C ASP A 61 -50.66 25.84 -25.75
N ASN A 62 -49.98 26.41 -24.77
CA ASN A 62 -50.19 27.78 -24.31
C ASN A 62 -49.65 28.83 -25.31
N ASP A 63 -48.62 28.50 -26.09
CA ASP A 63 -48.00 29.44 -27.02
C ASP A 63 -48.28 29.13 -28.50
N GLY A 64 -48.87 27.97 -28.79
CA GLY A 64 -49.41 27.59 -30.09
C GLY A 64 -48.35 27.07 -31.06
N ASP A 65 -47.24 26.52 -30.59
CA ASP A 65 -46.17 26.00 -31.45
C ASP A 65 -46.35 24.54 -31.88
N GLY A 66 -47.30 23.85 -31.25
CA GLY A 66 -47.66 22.46 -31.55
C GLY A 66 -46.96 21.42 -30.67
N THR A 67 -46.15 21.83 -29.69
CA THR A 67 -45.69 20.98 -28.58
C THR A 67 -46.62 21.19 -27.39
N GLY A 68 -47.01 20.13 -26.70
CA GLY A 68 -47.89 20.26 -25.54
C GLY A 68 -47.13 20.72 -24.30
N ASP A 69 -47.78 21.51 -23.45
CA ASP A 69 -47.20 22.12 -22.25
C ASP A 69 -46.47 21.13 -21.31
N ASN A 70 -46.83 19.84 -21.29
CA ASN A 70 -46.20 18.86 -20.40
C ASN A 70 -44.87 18.32 -20.95
N SER A 71 -44.63 18.39 -22.26
CA SER A 71 -43.42 17.97 -22.96
C SER A 71 -42.56 19.13 -23.43
N ASP A 72 -43.15 20.33 -23.51
CA ASP A 72 -42.47 21.56 -23.85
C ASP A 72 -41.62 22.09 -22.67
N ALA A 73 -40.31 22.23 -22.90
CA ALA A 73 -39.41 22.84 -21.92
C ALA A 73 -39.71 24.34 -21.70
N PHE A 74 -40.32 25.00 -22.68
CA PHE A 74 -40.68 26.42 -22.66
C PHE A 74 -42.15 26.69 -23.06
N PRO A 75 -43.15 26.28 -22.24
CA PRO A 75 -44.60 26.33 -22.57
C PRO A 75 -45.22 27.72 -22.85
N ASN A 76 -44.42 28.78 -22.88
CA ASN A 76 -44.87 30.15 -23.14
C ASN A 76 -44.00 30.86 -24.20
N ASN A 77 -43.11 30.13 -24.88
CA ASN A 77 -42.24 30.64 -25.93
C ASN A 77 -42.28 29.76 -27.17
N ALA A 78 -43.17 30.10 -28.09
CA ALA A 78 -43.39 29.37 -29.35
C ALA A 78 -42.20 29.27 -30.33
N ASN A 79 -40.99 29.71 -29.94
CA ASN A 79 -39.77 29.50 -30.71
C ASN A 79 -38.81 28.52 -30.02
N GLU A 80 -39.13 28.01 -28.84
CA GLU A 80 -38.28 27.09 -28.08
C GLU A 80 -39.15 25.96 -27.54
N THR A 81 -38.73 24.72 -27.76
CA THR A 81 -39.48 23.53 -27.32
C THR A 81 -38.61 22.53 -26.56
N VAL A 82 -37.30 22.60 -26.77
CA VAL A 82 -36.30 21.67 -26.26
C VAL A 82 -35.22 22.48 -25.54
N ASP A 83 -34.75 21.91 -24.43
CA ASP A 83 -33.63 22.36 -23.60
C ASP A 83 -32.77 21.11 -23.36
N SER A 84 -31.86 20.84 -24.30
CA SER A 84 -31.17 19.56 -24.41
C SER A 84 -30.19 19.31 -23.26
N ASP A 85 -29.58 20.35 -22.71
CA ASP A 85 -28.63 20.28 -21.60
C ASP A 85 -29.22 20.72 -20.24
N GLY A 86 -30.39 21.36 -20.23
CA GLY A 86 -31.15 21.71 -19.03
C GLY A 86 -30.69 22.99 -18.34
N ASP A 87 -30.02 23.90 -19.04
CA ASP A 87 -29.53 25.15 -18.48
C ASP A 87 -30.56 26.30 -18.47
N GLY A 88 -31.67 26.09 -19.16
CA GLY A 88 -32.79 27.03 -19.24
C GLY A 88 -32.74 28.01 -20.41
N VAL A 89 -31.81 27.83 -21.35
CA VAL A 89 -31.85 28.42 -22.70
C VAL A 89 -32.32 27.34 -23.67
N GLY A 90 -33.21 27.71 -24.60
CA GLY A 90 -33.74 26.72 -25.55
C GLY A 90 -32.78 26.48 -26.70
N ASP A 91 -32.75 25.27 -27.24
CA ASP A 91 -31.81 24.82 -28.28
C ASP A 91 -31.75 25.76 -29.51
N ASN A 92 -32.82 26.50 -29.84
CA ASN A 92 -32.77 27.43 -31.00
C ASN A 92 -32.07 28.76 -30.67
N ALA A 93 -31.99 29.13 -29.39
CA ALA A 93 -31.31 30.31 -28.89
C ALA A 93 -29.93 29.99 -28.31
N ASP A 94 -29.67 28.73 -27.97
CA ASP A 94 -28.38 28.28 -27.45
C ASP A 94 -27.34 28.11 -28.56
N ALA A 95 -26.13 28.62 -28.33
CA ALA A 95 -25.00 28.37 -29.21
C ALA A 95 -24.35 27.00 -28.98
N PHE A 96 -24.54 26.40 -27.78
CA PHE A 96 -24.00 25.13 -27.35
C PHE A 96 -25.08 24.30 -26.64
N ASP A 97 -26.07 23.85 -27.41
CA ASP A 97 -27.26 23.09 -26.96
C ASP A 97 -27.00 21.79 -26.17
N ASP A 98 -25.75 21.31 -26.13
CA ASP A 98 -25.32 20.12 -25.39
C ASP A 98 -24.40 20.45 -24.18
N ASP A 99 -24.08 21.72 -23.88
CA ASP A 99 -23.22 22.14 -22.77
C ASP A 99 -23.88 23.19 -21.86
N ALA A 100 -24.44 22.69 -20.74
CA ALA A 100 -25.16 23.49 -19.76
C ALA A 100 -24.34 24.60 -19.06
N ASN A 101 -23.06 24.76 -19.37
CA ASN A 101 -22.23 25.84 -18.87
C ASN A 101 -21.98 26.94 -19.90
N GLU A 102 -22.46 26.81 -21.14
CA GLU A 102 -22.19 27.75 -22.23
C GLU A 102 -23.44 28.02 -23.06
N THR A 103 -23.97 29.25 -22.99
CA THR A 103 -25.20 29.61 -23.73
C THR A 103 -24.96 30.53 -24.92
N THR A 104 -23.75 31.09 -25.04
CA THR A 104 -23.50 32.25 -25.90
C THR A 104 -22.10 32.19 -26.48
N ASP A 105 -22.00 32.49 -27.78
CA ASP A 105 -20.75 32.68 -28.52
C ASP A 105 -20.85 34.06 -29.20
N SER A 106 -20.31 35.08 -28.53
CA SER A 106 -20.53 36.48 -28.86
C SER A 106 -19.83 36.91 -30.15
N ASP A 107 -18.75 36.25 -30.56
CA ASP A 107 -18.00 36.58 -31.78
C ASP A 107 -18.01 35.48 -32.85
N GLY A 108 -18.52 34.29 -32.52
CA GLY A 108 -18.80 33.21 -33.46
C GLY A 108 -17.58 32.35 -33.78
N ASP A 109 -16.63 32.22 -32.86
CA ASP A 109 -15.42 31.42 -33.07
C ASP A 109 -15.53 29.95 -32.62
N GLY A 110 -16.62 29.63 -31.93
CA GLY A 110 -16.93 28.29 -31.46
C GLY A 110 -16.43 27.97 -30.05
N VAL A 111 -15.90 28.94 -29.30
CA VAL A 111 -15.70 28.85 -27.85
C VAL A 111 -16.78 29.68 -27.15
N GLY A 112 -17.39 29.14 -26.10
CA GLY A 112 -18.45 29.84 -25.39
C GLY A 112 -17.90 31.00 -24.55
N ASP A 113 -18.70 32.04 -24.39
CA ASP A 113 -18.35 33.28 -23.68
C ASP A 113 -17.82 33.05 -22.25
N ASN A 114 -18.17 31.93 -21.57
CA ASN A 114 -17.66 31.65 -20.23
C ASN A 114 -16.29 30.98 -20.23
N ALA A 115 -15.91 30.29 -21.30
CA ALA A 115 -14.61 29.63 -21.50
C ALA A 115 -13.64 30.48 -22.33
N ASP A 116 -14.13 31.49 -23.04
CA ASP A 116 -13.34 32.40 -23.85
C ASP A 116 -12.81 33.58 -23.01
N GLU A 117 -11.49 33.75 -22.95
CA GLU A 117 -10.85 34.90 -22.30
C GLU A 117 -11.03 36.21 -23.10
N PHE A 118 -11.34 36.11 -24.39
CA PHE A 118 -11.65 37.23 -25.29
C PHE A 118 -13.00 37.07 -26.04
N PRO A 119 -14.16 37.10 -25.34
CA PRO A 119 -15.50 36.84 -25.91
C PRO A 119 -16.00 37.76 -27.03
N ASN A 120 -15.17 38.68 -27.54
CA ASN A 120 -15.54 39.61 -28.59
C ASN A 120 -14.47 39.72 -29.68
N ASP A 121 -13.46 38.86 -29.67
CA ASP A 121 -12.42 38.74 -30.69
C ASP A 121 -12.25 37.30 -31.16
N ALA A 122 -12.98 36.94 -32.21
CA ALA A 122 -12.97 35.61 -32.82
C ALA A 122 -11.62 35.10 -33.37
N ASN A 123 -10.51 35.80 -33.11
CA ASN A 123 -9.16 35.35 -33.40
C ASN A 123 -8.37 34.98 -32.14
N GLU A 124 -8.93 35.14 -30.94
CA GLU A 124 -8.26 34.90 -29.66
C GLU A 124 -9.24 34.22 -28.71
N THR A 125 -8.82 33.12 -28.07
CA THR A 125 -9.68 32.37 -27.13
C THR A 125 -9.01 32.09 -25.79
N SER A 126 -7.71 32.35 -25.68
CA SER A 126 -6.88 31.96 -24.54
C SER A 126 -5.83 33.04 -24.25
N ASP A 127 -5.50 33.22 -22.99
CA ASP A 127 -4.52 34.19 -22.43
C ASP A 127 -3.71 33.44 -21.37
N PHE A 128 -2.73 32.64 -21.79
CA PHE A 128 -2.10 31.64 -20.92
C PHE A 128 -1.35 32.26 -19.73
N ASP A 129 -0.70 33.42 -19.92
CA ASP A 129 -0.03 34.16 -18.84
C ASP A 129 -0.90 35.25 -18.18
N GLY A 130 -2.07 35.56 -18.75
CA GLY A 130 -3.02 36.52 -18.22
C GLY A 130 -2.58 37.98 -18.37
N ASP A 131 -1.74 38.30 -19.35
CA ASP A 131 -1.25 39.67 -19.59
C ASP A 131 -2.26 40.54 -20.37
N GLY A 132 -3.29 39.93 -20.94
CA GLY A 132 -4.35 40.54 -21.73
C GLY A 132 -4.08 40.60 -23.23
N VAL A 133 -3.04 39.92 -23.73
CA VAL A 133 -2.78 39.63 -25.14
C VAL A 133 -3.13 38.15 -25.38
N GLY A 134 -4.00 37.88 -26.35
CA GLY A 134 -4.37 36.49 -26.62
C GLY A 134 -3.22 35.69 -27.23
N ASP A 135 -3.21 34.39 -26.95
CA ASP A 135 -2.14 33.45 -27.35
C ASP A 135 -1.90 33.43 -28.88
N ASN A 136 -2.85 33.79 -29.75
CA ASN A 136 -2.55 33.84 -31.20
C ASN A 136 -1.75 35.10 -31.58
N ALA A 137 -1.79 36.15 -30.77
CA ALA A 137 -1.05 37.39 -30.94
C ALA A 137 0.18 37.49 -30.04
N ASP A 138 0.26 36.69 -28.98
CA ASP A 138 1.38 36.69 -28.04
C ASP A 138 2.62 36.00 -28.61
N GLY A 139 3.79 36.58 -28.34
CA GLY A 139 5.08 36.02 -28.66
C GLY A 139 5.76 35.29 -27.49
N ASP A 140 5.13 35.26 -26.31
CA ASP A 140 5.64 34.69 -25.04
C ASP A 140 4.41 34.19 -24.25
N TYR A 141 3.95 32.96 -24.53
CA TYR A 141 2.66 32.46 -24.03
C TYR A 141 2.61 32.32 -22.52
N ASP A 142 3.72 31.99 -21.88
CA ASP A 142 3.78 31.72 -20.44
C ASP A 142 4.40 32.86 -19.61
N GLY A 143 4.85 33.93 -20.27
CA GLY A 143 5.28 35.16 -19.64
C GLY A 143 6.60 35.03 -18.88
N ASP A 144 7.41 34.03 -19.19
CA ASP A 144 8.68 33.76 -18.55
C ASP A 144 9.82 34.69 -19.04
N ASN A 145 9.55 35.50 -20.08
CA ASN A 145 10.42 36.44 -20.80
C ASN A 145 11.34 35.81 -21.85
N VAL A 146 11.07 34.58 -22.28
CA VAL A 146 11.65 33.91 -23.44
C VAL A 146 10.55 33.81 -24.51
N SER A 147 10.87 34.17 -25.75
CA SER A 147 9.85 34.13 -26.80
C SER A 147 9.56 32.70 -27.22
N ASN A 148 8.32 32.38 -27.57
CA ASN A 148 7.87 31.06 -28.02
C ASN A 148 8.77 30.38 -29.08
N ASP A 149 9.39 31.16 -29.97
CA ASP A 149 10.30 30.65 -31.03
C ASP A 149 11.68 30.22 -30.49
N ASP A 150 12.09 30.77 -29.35
CA ASP A 150 13.38 30.54 -28.67
C ASP A 150 13.21 29.73 -27.37
N ASP A 151 11.97 29.34 -27.02
CA ASP A 151 11.61 28.61 -25.82
C ASP A 151 11.42 27.11 -26.12
N ALA A 152 12.10 26.24 -25.34
CA ALA A 152 11.95 24.79 -25.46
C ALA A 152 10.60 24.27 -24.90
N PHE A 153 10.00 24.97 -23.93
CA PHE A 153 8.72 24.67 -23.32
C PHE A 153 7.82 25.91 -23.26
N PRO A 154 7.26 26.36 -24.41
CA PRO A 154 6.48 27.61 -24.51
C PRO A 154 5.17 27.67 -23.70
N LEU A 155 4.88 26.69 -22.85
CA LEU A 155 3.68 26.60 -22.01
C LEU A 155 4.06 26.24 -20.56
N ASP A 156 5.33 26.28 -20.18
CA ASP A 156 5.78 26.09 -18.81
C ASP A 156 6.64 27.28 -18.37
N PRO A 157 6.10 28.22 -17.58
CA PRO A 157 6.82 29.42 -17.19
C PRO A 157 8.03 29.16 -16.28
N ASN A 158 8.30 27.90 -15.92
CA ASN A 158 9.46 27.49 -15.14
C ASN A 158 10.52 26.78 -15.97
N GLU A 159 10.32 26.54 -17.27
CA GLU A 159 11.25 25.81 -18.12
C GLU A 159 11.38 26.49 -19.49
N TRP A 160 12.59 26.89 -19.88
CA TRP A 160 12.81 27.59 -21.16
C TRP A 160 13.94 26.99 -22.00
N ASN A 161 14.75 26.12 -21.39
CA ASN A 161 15.92 25.51 -22.02
C ASN A 161 15.88 24.00 -21.80
N ASP A 162 16.27 23.25 -22.84
CA ASP A 162 16.46 21.80 -22.85
C ASP A 162 17.81 21.56 -23.50
N THR A 163 18.87 21.52 -22.68
CA THR A 163 20.25 21.60 -23.17
C THR A 163 20.69 20.33 -23.91
N ASP A 164 20.15 19.17 -23.55
CA ASP A 164 20.51 17.88 -24.15
C ASP A 164 19.41 17.26 -25.03
N GLU A 165 18.27 17.94 -25.16
CA GLU A 165 17.14 17.60 -26.04
C GLU A 165 16.42 16.30 -25.61
N ASP A 166 16.33 16.03 -24.30
CA ASP A 166 15.66 14.85 -23.74
C ASP A 166 14.16 15.07 -23.45
N GLY A 167 13.71 16.33 -23.46
CA GLY A 167 12.34 16.76 -23.21
C GLY A 167 12.01 17.09 -21.76
N VAL A 168 13.00 17.13 -20.86
CA VAL A 168 12.91 17.68 -19.51
C VAL A 168 13.65 19.02 -19.48
N GLY A 169 13.03 20.04 -18.90
CA GLY A 169 13.66 21.37 -18.84
C GLY A 169 14.81 21.42 -17.84
N ASP A 170 15.85 22.20 -18.18
CA ASP A 170 17.08 22.35 -17.40
C ASP A 170 16.84 22.70 -15.90
N ASN A 171 15.71 23.34 -15.53
CA ASN A 171 15.46 23.69 -14.14
C ASN A 171 14.91 22.51 -13.32
N ALA A 172 14.27 21.54 -13.98
CA ALA A 172 13.77 20.30 -13.39
C ALA A 172 14.77 19.13 -13.56
N ASP A 173 15.62 19.19 -14.58
CA ASP A 173 16.58 18.15 -14.92
C ASP A 173 17.78 18.13 -13.96
N ALA A 174 17.98 16.98 -13.28
CA ALA A 174 19.14 16.77 -12.42
C ALA A 174 20.47 16.63 -13.20
N PHE A 175 20.39 16.27 -14.49
CA PHE A 175 21.50 15.99 -15.40
C PHE A 175 21.31 16.67 -16.76
N ASP A 176 21.15 18.00 -16.74
CA ASP A 176 21.00 18.95 -17.88
C ASP A 176 21.99 18.84 -19.08
N ASN A 177 22.88 17.85 -19.11
CA ASN A 177 23.81 17.61 -20.20
C ASN A 177 23.89 16.11 -20.60
N ASP A 178 23.04 15.24 -20.08
CA ASP A 178 22.94 13.82 -20.41
C ASP A 178 21.52 13.37 -20.72
N ALA A 179 21.17 13.36 -22.01
CA ALA A 179 19.82 13.00 -22.48
C ALA A 179 19.33 11.57 -22.19
N ASN A 180 20.07 10.78 -21.42
CA ASN A 180 19.63 9.47 -20.93
C ASN A 180 19.31 9.49 -19.42
N GLU A 181 19.50 10.61 -18.72
CA GLU A 181 19.29 10.75 -17.29
C GLU A 181 18.61 12.09 -17.02
N SER A 182 17.53 12.08 -16.23
CA SER A 182 16.88 13.35 -15.83
C SER A 182 16.48 13.41 -14.36
N SER A 183 16.65 12.31 -13.63
CA SER A 183 16.23 12.18 -12.22
C SER A 183 17.37 11.59 -11.40
N ASP A 184 17.52 12.11 -10.18
CA ASP A 184 18.43 11.64 -9.13
C ASP A 184 17.62 11.60 -7.83
N LEU A 185 16.87 10.51 -7.63
CA LEU A 185 15.84 10.44 -6.61
C LEU A 185 16.41 10.46 -5.18
N ASP A 186 17.60 9.94 -4.98
CA ASP A 186 18.25 9.88 -3.67
C ASP A 186 19.39 10.90 -3.46
N GLY A 187 19.84 11.56 -4.53
CA GLY A 187 20.78 12.67 -4.48
C GLY A 187 22.24 12.23 -4.38
N ASP A 188 22.59 11.03 -4.82
CA ASP A 188 23.96 10.51 -4.76
C ASP A 188 24.83 10.93 -5.96
N GLY A 189 24.19 11.46 -7.01
CA GLY A 189 24.83 11.96 -8.23
C GLY A 189 24.98 10.93 -9.35
N VAL A 190 24.39 9.74 -9.22
CA VAL A 190 24.14 8.79 -10.30
C VAL A 190 22.68 8.93 -10.73
N GLY A 191 22.41 8.99 -12.03
CA GLY A 191 21.05 9.13 -12.52
C GLY A 191 20.25 7.84 -12.36
N ASP A 192 18.94 7.97 -12.12
CA ASP A 192 18.03 6.87 -11.83
C ASP A 192 18.05 5.75 -12.91
N ASN A 193 18.39 6.05 -14.18
CA ASN A 193 18.47 5.02 -15.23
C ASN A 193 19.81 4.25 -15.21
N ALA A 194 20.85 4.82 -14.61
CA ALA A 194 22.17 4.21 -14.42
C ALA A 194 22.37 3.63 -13.01
N ASP A 195 21.49 3.98 -12.08
CA ASP A 195 21.53 3.53 -10.69
C ASP A 195 20.75 2.22 -10.50
N GLU A 196 21.43 1.17 -10.04
CA GLU A 196 20.81 -0.12 -9.70
C GLU A 196 19.97 -0.03 -8.40
N PHE A 197 20.20 0.99 -7.57
CA PHE A 197 19.45 1.26 -6.34
C PHE A 197 18.98 2.73 -6.22
N PRO A 198 18.06 3.23 -7.09
CA PRO A 198 17.66 4.65 -7.19
C PRO A 198 17.03 5.31 -5.94
N ASN A 199 16.92 4.57 -4.83
CA ASN A 199 16.33 5.06 -3.57
C ASN A 199 17.31 4.97 -2.40
N ASN A 200 18.57 4.62 -2.64
CA ASN A 200 19.57 4.42 -1.62
C ASN A 200 20.88 5.12 -1.98
N ALA A 201 21.03 6.36 -1.50
CA ALA A 201 22.18 7.20 -1.81
C ALA A 201 23.56 6.70 -1.30
N ASN A 202 23.64 5.48 -0.76
CA ASN A 202 24.89 4.82 -0.41
C ASN A 202 25.23 3.64 -1.31
N GLU A 203 24.36 3.26 -2.26
CA GLU A 203 24.55 2.14 -3.17
C GLU A 203 24.12 2.55 -4.56
N SER A 204 25.00 2.41 -5.55
CA SER A 204 24.70 2.83 -6.93
C SER A 204 25.06 1.76 -7.97
N SER A 205 25.51 0.58 -7.53
CA SER A 205 26.05 -0.46 -8.39
C SER A 205 25.87 -1.82 -7.73
N ASP A 206 25.53 -2.81 -8.55
CA ASP A 206 25.43 -4.23 -8.20
C ASP A 206 26.17 -5.02 -9.29
N LEU A 207 27.43 -5.33 -9.04
CA LEU A 207 28.34 -5.78 -10.09
C LEU A 207 28.12 -7.24 -10.51
N ASP A 208 27.61 -8.08 -9.63
CA ASP A 208 27.30 -9.48 -9.92
C ASP A 208 25.79 -9.77 -10.03
N GLY A 209 24.93 -8.86 -9.60
CA GLY A 209 23.49 -8.92 -9.78
C GLY A 209 22.77 -9.71 -8.70
N ASP A 210 23.33 -9.82 -7.49
CA ASP A 210 22.73 -10.56 -6.37
C ASP A 210 21.66 -9.75 -5.60
N GLY A 211 21.55 -8.45 -5.87
CA GLY A 211 20.61 -7.52 -5.26
C GLY A 211 21.13 -6.84 -3.99
N VAL A 212 22.38 -7.04 -3.61
CA VAL A 212 23.10 -6.29 -2.57
C VAL A 212 24.04 -5.30 -3.26
N GLY A 213 24.02 -4.05 -2.82
CA GLY A 213 24.87 -3.02 -3.42
C GLY A 213 26.35 -3.25 -3.11
N ASP A 214 27.23 -2.90 -4.05
CA ASP A 214 28.68 -3.11 -3.99
C ASP A 214 29.34 -2.56 -2.71
N ASN A 215 28.78 -1.54 -2.03
CA ASN A 215 29.35 -1.01 -0.79
C ASN A 215 28.90 -1.77 0.48
N ALA A 216 27.80 -2.52 0.40
CA ALA A 216 27.28 -3.39 1.46
C ALA A 216 27.66 -4.86 1.25
N ASP A 217 28.08 -5.22 0.05
CA ASP A 217 28.49 -6.56 -0.33
C ASP A 217 29.98 -6.82 0.01
N GLU A 218 30.25 -7.83 0.84
CA GLU A 218 31.62 -8.25 1.17
C GLU A 218 32.28 -9.05 0.02
N PHE A 219 31.49 -9.58 -0.93
CA PHE A 219 31.95 -10.28 -2.13
C PHE A 219 31.31 -9.76 -3.45
N PRO A 220 31.62 -8.51 -3.90
CA PRO A 220 31.00 -7.83 -5.07
C PRO A 220 31.21 -8.44 -6.47
N TYR A 221 31.68 -9.69 -6.55
CA TYR A 221 31.93 -10.40 -7.79
C TYR A 221 31.42 -11.84 -7.76
N ASP A 222 30.77 -12.25 -6.66
CA ASP A 222 30.20 -13.58 -6.48
C ASP A 222 28.71 -13.49 -6.17
N LEU A 223 27.91 -13.67 -7.22
CA LEU A 223 26.45 -13.70 -7.19
C LEU A 223 25.81 -14.58 -6.10
N ASN A 224 26.56 -15.49 -5.46
CA ASN A 224 26.04 -16.38 -4.43
C ASN A 224 26.54 -16.04 -3.02
N GLU A 225 27.32 -14.98 -2.81
CA GLU A 225 27.86 -14.61 -1.50
C GLU A 225 27.79 -13.10 -1.32
N SER A 226 27.23 -12.62 -0.22
CA SER A 226 27.26 -11.18 0.10
C SER A 226 27.52 -10.85 1.57
N VAL A 227 27.61 -11.87 2.43
CA VAL A 227 27.86 -11.73 3.86
C VAL A 227 29.03 -12.62 4.26
N ASP A 228 29.92 -12.06 5.08
CA ASP A 228 31.03 -12.77 5.75
C ASP A 228 30.90 -12.50 7.26
N SER A 229 30.11 -13.33 7.93
CA SER A 229 29.65 -13.08 9.30
C SER A 229 30.79 -13.12 10.33
N ASP A 230 31.82 -13.94 10.11
CA ASP A 230 32.98 -14.05 10.99
C ASP A 230 34.26 -13.36 10.45
N SER A 231 34.19 -12.84 9.21
CA SER A 231 35.25 -12.09 8.52
C SER A 231 36.51 -12.92 8.22
N ASP A 232 36.36 -14.21 7.97
CA ASP A 232 37.46 -15.11 7.62
C ASP A 232 37.81 -15.11 6.11
N GLY A 233 36.94 -14.51 5.28
CA GLY A 233 37.07 -14.41 3.83
C GLY A 233 36.36 -15.51 3.04
N VAL A 234 35.55 -16.35 3.68
CA VAL A 234 34.60 -17.28 3.07
C VAL A 234 33.19 -16.71 3.29
N GLY A 235 32.38 -16.67 2.22
CA GLY A 235 31.01 -16.18 2.35
C GLY A 235 30.11 -17.18 3.06
N ASP A 236 29.13 -16.67 3.81
CA ASP A 236 28.24 -17.46 4.66
C ASP A 236 27.55 -18.64 3.94
N ASN A 237 27.31 -18.57 2.62
CA ASN A 237 26.68 -19.68 1.88
C ASN A 237 27.69 -20.81 1.53
N ALA A 238 28.99 -20.50 1.48
CA ALA A 238 30.07 -21.44 1.25
C ALA A 238 30.76 -21.90 2.55
N ASP A 239 30.58 -21.14 3.63
CA ASP A 239 31.14 -21.38 4.95
C ASP A 239 30.46 -22.56 5.66
N ILE A 240 31.26 -23.41 6.32
CA ILE A 240 30.74 -24.56 7.06
C ILE A 240 30.16 -24.10 8.40
N CYS A 241 30.82 -23.16 9.07
CA CYS A 241 30.41 -22.52 10.30
C CYS A 241 30.40 -20.98 10.13
N PRO A 242 29.38 -20.38 9.47
CA PRO A 242 29.37 -18.96 9.07
C PRO A 242 29.65 -17.94 10.18
N ASP A 243 29.42 -18.31 11.45
CA ASP A 243 29.60 -17.45 12.61
C ASP A 243 30.94 -17.69 13.35
N GLY A 244 31.84 -18.55 12.87
CA GLY A 244 33.12 -18.84 13.54
C GLY A 244 34.09 -19.81 12.85
N ASP A 245 35.20 -20.09 13.54
CA ASP A 245 36.40 -20.70 12.94
C ASP A 245 36.22 -22.16 12.45
N ASP A 246 36.28 -22.33 11.13
CA ASP A 246 36.25 -23.60 10.40
C ASP A 246 37.48 -24.50 10.60
N LEU A 247 38.59 -23.99 11.14
CA LEU A 247 39.85 -24.73 11.24
C LEU A 247 39.97 -25.57 12.51
N ILE A 248 39.02 -25.43 13.43
CA ILE A 248 39.01 -26.15 14.71
C ILE A 248 38.00 -27.29 14.59
N ASP A 249 38.51 -28.51 14.54
CA ASP A 249 37.77 -29.78 14.57
C ASP A 249 38.60 -30.70 15.49
N ILE A 250 38.29 -30.69 16.80
CA ILE A 250 39.11 -31.36 17.83
C ILE A 250 38.93 -32.88 17.76
N ASP A 251 37.72 -33.35 17.49
CA ASP A 251 37.40 -34.78 17.48
C ASP A 251 37.55 -35.44 16.09
N GLU A 252 37.90 -34.64 15.08
CA GLU A 252 38.15 -35.03 13.69
C GLU A 252 36.94 -35.72 13.03
N ASP A 253 35.71 -35.37 13.44
CA ASP A 253 34.48 -35.92 12.87
C ASP A 253 34.10 -35.30 11.51
N GLY A 254 34.74 -34.17 11.18
CA GLY A 254 34.56 -33.42 9.94
C GLY A 254 33.61 -32.22 10.06
N THR A 255 33.07 -31.96 11.25
CA THR A 255 32.27 -30.78 11.60
C THR A 255 33.11 -29.87 12.49
N PRO A 256 33.37 -28.60 12.14
CA PRO A 256 34.15 -27.74 13.02
C PRO A 256 33.42 -27.46 14.34
N ASP A 257 34.18 -27.41 15.44
CA ASP A 257 33.69 -27.32 16.82
C ASP A 257 32.73 -26.15 17.06
N TYR A 258 32.91 -25.03 16.34
CA TYR A 258 32.07 -23.84 16.54
C TYR A 258 30.61 -24.08 16.18
N CYS A 259 30.35 -24.87 15.12
CA CYS A 259 29.02 -25.26 14.71
C CYS A 259 28.68 -26.72 15.01
N ASP A 260 29.55 -27.42 15.73
CA ASP A 260 29.30 -28.75 16.26
C ASP A 260 28.74 -28.71 17.70
N LEU A 261 27.64 -29.43 17.91
CA LEU A 261 27.02 -29.59 19.22
C LEU A 261 27.52 -30.83 19.97
N LEU A 262 28.26 -31.71 19.32
CA LEU A 262 28.64 -33.03 19.81
C LEU A 262 30.16 -33.22 19.94
N VAL A 263 30.89 -32.13 20.14
CA VAL A 263 32.34 -32.13 20.34
C VAL A 263 32.74 -33.17 21.39
N ASP A 264 33.62 -34.10 21.02
CA ASP A 264 34.18 -35.15 21.90
C ASP A 264 35.72 -34.98 21.98
N SER A 265 36.16 -34.09 22.87
CA SER A 265 37.54 -33.59 22.91
C SER A 265 38.60 -34.68 23.17
N ASP A 266 38.23 -35.80 23.79
CA ASP A 266 39.13 -36.89 24.13
C ASP A 266 38.88 -38.21 23.38
N GLY A 267 37.78 -38.28 22.62
CA GLY A 267 37.42 -39.36 21.71
C GLY A 267 36.87 -40.62 22.40
N ASP A 268 36.27 -40.50 23.58
CA ASP A 268 35.72 -41.64 24.33
C ASP A 268 34.25 -41.98 23.97
N GLY A 269 33.61 -41.11 23.20
CA GLY A 269 32.26 -41.24 22.68
C GLY A 269 31.18 -40.53 23.51
N ILE A 270 31.55 -39.63 24.41
CA ILE A 270 30.65 -38.79 25.21
C ILE A 270 30.90 -37.32 24.86
N ASP A 271 29.83 -36.57 24.61
CA ASP A 271 29.94 -35.16 24.24
C ASP A 271 30.44 -34.30 25.42
N ASP A 272 31.35 -33.36 25.15
CA ASP A 272 31.97 -32.45 26.11
C ASP A 272 30.96 -31.72 27.00
N ALA A 273 29.76 -31.46 26.47
CA ALA A 273 28.69 -30.76 27.19
C ALA A 273 28.09 -31.59 28.33
N VAL A 274 28.18 -32.92 28.28
CA VAL A 274 27.72 -33.84 29.34
C VAL A 274 28.84 -34.65 29.97
N ASP A 275 30.04 -34.62 29.40
CA ASP A 275 31.22 -35.26 29.96
C ASP A 275 31.70 -34.52 31.23
N ALA A 276 31.88 -35.26 32.33
CA ALA A 276 32.42 -34.71 33.57
C ALA A 276 33.94 -34.45 33.51
N PHE A 277 34.64 -35.09 32.58
CA PHE A 277 36.07 -35.00 32.29
C PHE A 277 36.35 -34.96 30.77
N PRO A 278 35.93 -33.89 30.04
CA PRO A 278 36.05 -33.80 28.58
C PRO A 278 37.45 -33.95 27.96
N ASP A 279 38.52 -33.96 28.77
CA ASP A 279 39.91 -34.06 28.32
C ASP A 279 40.57 -35.41 28.70
N ASP A 280 39.83 -36.37 29.29
CA ASP A 280 40.33 -37.64 29.80
C ASP A 280 39.46 -38.83 29.35
N ASN A 281 39.84 -39.43 28.23
CA ASN A 281 39.11 -40.54 27.61
C ASN A 281 38.97 -41.84 28.42
N SER A 282 39.43 -41.83 29.67
CA SER A 282 39.24 -42.90 30.61
C SER A 282 38.13 -42.63 31.63
N GLU A 283 37.55 -41.44 31.67
CA GLU A 283 36.55 -40.98 32.63
C GLU A 283 35.48 -40.10 31.98
N TRP A 284 34.20 -40.41 32.15
CA TRP A 284 33.11 -39.60 31.56
C TRP A 284 32.01 -39.19 32.55
N VAL A 285 31.95 -39.84 33.72
CA VAL A 285 30.91 -39.61 34.74
C VAL A 285 31.56 -39.45 36.10
N ASP A 286 31.21 -38.36 36.78
CA ASP A 286 31.42 -38.15 38.21
C ASP A 286 30.06 -38.21 38.94
N SER A 287 29.73 -39.36 39.53
CA SER A 287 28.41 -39.58 40.13
C SER A 287 28.21 -38.89 41.48
N ASP A 288 29.27 -38.48 42.17
CA ASP A 288 29.17 -37.82 43.47
C ASP A 288 29.76 -36.41 43.53
N GLY A 289 30.43 -35.98 42.46
CA GLY A 289 30.92 -34.62 42.27
C GLY A 289 32.22 -34.33 43.01
N ASP A 290 33.03 -35.36 43.32
CA ASP A 290 34.29 -35.20 44.06
C ASP A 290 35.50 -34.87 43.18
N GLY A 291 35.31 -34.86 41.85
CA GLY A 291 36.33 -34.55 40.86
C GLY A 291 37.22 -35.73 40.48
N VAL A 292 36.88 -36.96 40.86
CA VAL A 292 37.50 -38.19 40.38
C VAL A 292 36.46 -39.02 39.65
N GLY A 293 36.73 -39.36 38.39
CA GLY A 293 35.77 -40.11 37.59
C GLY A 293 35.49 -41.50 38.14
N ASN A 294 34.29 -41.99 37.83
CA ASN A 294 33.78 -43.26 38.35
C ASN A 294 34.67 -44.48 38.05
N ASN A 295 35.52 -44.44 37.01
CA ASN A 295 36.40 -45.56 36.67
C ASN A 295 37.69 -45.57 37.51
N ALA A 296 38.18 -44.40 37.91
CA ALA A 296 39.30 -44.21 38.83
C ALA A 296 38.87 -44.23 40.29
N ASP A 297 37.61 -43.90 40.58
CA ASP A 297 37.09 -43.82 41.94
C ASP A 297 36.74 -45.21 42.52
N ALA A 298 37.33 -45.51 43.69
CA ALA A 298 37.01 -46.69 44.46
C ALA A 298 35.63 -46.64 45.15
N TYR A 299 35.05 -45.45 45.33
CA TYR A 299 33.75 -45.22 45.96
C TYR A 299 32.86 -44.21 45.18
N PRO A 300 32.37 -44.54 43.97
CA PRO A 300 31.65 -43.64 43.03
C PRO A 300 30.29 -43.05 43.48
N ALA A 301 30.00 -43.04 44.78
CA ALA A 301 28.77 -42.52 45.37
C ALA A 301 29.03 -41.87 46.74
N ASP A 302 30.29 -41.69 47.13
CA ASP A 302 30.73 -41.11 48.41
C ASP A 302 31.70 -39.94 48.15
N PRO A 303 31.20 -38.69 48.13
CA PRO A 303 31.98 -37.52 47.71
C PRO A 303 33.08 -37.08 48.69
N GLN A 304 33.37 -37.91 49.69
CA GLN A 304 34.42 -37.68 50.68
C GLN A 304 35.60 -38.64 50.50
N ARG A 305 35.53 -39.63 49.59
CA ARG A 305 36.51 -40.72 49.53
C ARG A 305 36.72 -41.23 48.10
N SER A 306 37.73 -40.73 47.41
CA SER A 306 38.04 -41.20 46.04
C SER A 306 39.06 -42.35 45.97
N ALA A 307 39.84 -42.57 47.04
CA ALA A 307 40.93 -43.56 47.07
C ALA A 307 40.75 -44.59 48.20
N VAL A 308 41.19 -45.83 47.95
CA VAL A 308 41.23 -46.85 48.99
C VAL A 308 42.25 -46.42 50.06
N GLU A 309 41.77 -46.09 51.25
CA GLU A 309 42.63 -45.89 52.42
C GLU A 309 43.47 -47.16 52.66
N GLU A 310 44.71 -47.16 52.17
CA GLU A 310 45.72 -48.08 52.65
C GLU A 310 45.99 -47.74 54.12
N ASN A 311 45.40 -48.55 55.00
CA ASN A 311 45.70 -48.58 56.42
C ASN A 311 47.22 -48.73 56.63
N GLN A 312 47.89 -47.60 56.87
CA GLN A 312 49.29 -47.59 57.28
C GLN A 312 49.42 -48.16 58.69
N ASN A 313 50.01 -49.34 58.80
CA ASN A 313 50.48 -49.89 60.05
C ASN A 313 51.94 -50.34 59.90
N THR A 314 52.88 -49.41 60.12
CA THR A 314 54.14 -49.70 60.82
C THR A 314 54.78 -48.42 61.36
N GLU A 315 55.00 -48.43 62.67
CA GLU A 315 55.71 -47.45 63.49
C GLU A 315 57.23 -47.46 63.24
N GLN A 316 57.88 -46.28 63.21
CA GLN A 316 58.85 -45.81 64.23
C GLN A 316 59.72 -44.64 63.71
N ASP A 317 59.29 -43.44 64.10
CA ASP A 317 60.04 -42.52 64.97
C ASP A 317 61.55 -42.31 64.72
N THR A 318 61.88 -41.24 63.98
CA THR A 318 62.74 -40.17 64.52
C THR A 318 62.42 -38.83 63.83
N GLN A 319 62.07 -37.82 64.62
CA GLN A 319 61.98 -36.38 64.30
C GLN A 319 62.87 -35.62 65.32
N PRO A 320 63.12 -34.29 65.23
CA PRO A 320 62.66 -33.30 64.24
C PRO A 320 63.75 -32.29 63.79
N VAL A 321 63.48 -31.54 62.71
CA VAL A 321 63.82 -30.10 62.63
C VAL A 321 62.62 -29.34 62.03
N LYS A 322 62.32 -28.22 62.68
CA LYS A 322 61.17 -27.31 62.52
C LYS A 322 61.28 -26.41 61.29
N GLU A 323 60.14 -25.97 60.76
CA GLU A 323 59.70 -24.55 60.60
C GLU A 323 58.32 -24.55 59.90
N GLU A 324 57.25 -24.14 60.60
CA GLU A 324 56.56 -22.83 60.47
C GLU A 324 55.66 -22.75 59.23
N GLY A 325 54.33 -22.90 59.40
CA GLY A 325 53.34 -21.86 59.00
C GLY A 325 52.88 -22.11 57.56
N GLU A 326 51.61 -22.12 57.16
CA GLU A 326 50.57 -21.14 57.41
C GLU A 326 49.24 -21.66 56.83
N GLN A 327 48.16 -21.06 57.30
CA GLN A 327 46.77 -21.46 57.12
C GLN A 327 46.26 -21.24 55.69
N THR A 328 45.41 -22.16 55.25
CA THR A 328 44.41 -21.92 54.22
C THR A 328 43.46 -20.79 54.66
N LYS A 329 43.17 -19.85 53.76
CA LYS A 329 42.04 -18.94 53.86
C LYS A 329 41.34 -18.83 52.52
N GLU A 330 40.08 -19.25 52.55
CA GLU A 330 39.05 -18.96 51.56
C GLU A 330 38.79 -17.45 51.41
N SER A 331 38.37 -17.11 50.19
CA SER A 331 37.51 -16.01 49.75
C SER A 331 37.88 -14.56 50.13
N SER A 332 38.37 -13.81 49.15
CA SER A 332 38.45 -12.35 49.15
C SER A 332 37.09 -11.72 48.80
N SER A 333 36.60 -10.86 49.69
CA SER A 333 35.44 -10.00 49.50
C SER A 333 35.83 -8.72 48.76
N TRP A 334 34.99 -8.27 47.82
CA TRP A 334 35.15 -7.05 47.01
C TRP A 334 35.40 -5.75 47.81
N ALA A 335 35.17 -5.77 49.12
CA ALA A 335 35.41 -4.62 50.00
C ALA A 335 36.90 -4.23 50.14
N ASP A 336 37.83 -5.18 50.00
CA ASP A 336 39.27 -4.91 50.14
C ASP A 336 39.89 -4.25 48.89
N LEU A 337 39.18 -4.27 47.75
CA LEU A 337 39.62 -3.71 46.46
C LEU A 337 39.30 -2.20 46.32
N LEU A 338 38.37 -1.70 47.14
CA LEU A 338 37.96 -0.29 47.15
C LEU A 338 38.81 0.59 48.07
N GLU A 339 39.47 0.00 49.09
CA GLU A 339 40.36 0.74 49.99
C GLU A 339 41.78 0.93 49.41
N SER A 340 42.15 0.19 48.35
CA SER A 340 43.46 0.32 47.68
C SER A 340 43.53 1.45 46.64
N ASN A 341 42.41 2.11 46.33
CA ASN A 341 42.33 3.16 45.29
C ASN A 341 42.02 4.57 45.82
N GLY A 342 42.06 4.79 47.15
CA GLY A 342 42.20 6.13 47.74
C GLY A 342 41.06 7.13 47.51
N ILE A 343 39.81 6.69 47.52
CA ILE A 343 38.63 7.57 47.32
C ILE A 343 38.03 7.99 48.68
N GLU A 344 38.16 9.27 49.05
CA GLU A 344 37.57 9.84 50.26
C GLU A 344 36.07 10.18 50.11
N GLN A 345 35.31 9.98 51.19
CA GLN A 345 33.85 9.78 51.17
C GLN A 345 32.99 11.04 51.41
N GLU A 346 33.33 12.21 50.84
CA GLU A 346 32.52 13.44 51.05
C GLU A 346 32.35 14.35 49.81
N VAL A 347 31.75 13.86 48.70
CA VAL A 347 31.06 14.76 47.71
C VAL A 347 29.89 14.07 46.96
N PHE A 348 29.36 12.93 47.42
CA PHE A 348 28.43 12.14 46.60
C PHE A 348 27.00 12.12 47.12
N LEU A 349 26.30 13.27 47.19
CA LEU A 349 24.84 13.27 47.48
C LEU A 349 23.98 14.52 47.13
N PRO A 350 24.28 15.35 46.12
CA PRO A 350 23.21 16.21 45.54
C PRO A 350 22.95 16.09 44.03
N SER A 351 23.72 15.30 43.25
CA SER A 351 23.56 15.22 41.78
C SER A 351 22.53 14.19 41.30
N ILE A 352 22.34 13.08 42.02
CA ILE A 352 21.41 12.00 41.61
C ILE A 352 19.94 12.39 41.80
N GLY A 353 19.64 13.19 42.84
CA GLY A 353 18.27 13.63 43.13
C GLY A 353 17.67 14.57 42.08
N PHE A 354 18.50 15.39 41.42
CA PHE A 354 18.02 16.35 40.42
C PHE A 354 17.77 15.68 39.05
N ILE A 355 18.57 14.66 38.71
CA ILE A 355 18.42 13.87 37.48
C ILE A 355 17.17 12.97 37.56
N LEU A 356 16.90 12.37 38.71
CA LEU A 356 15.71 11.54 38.92
C LEU A 356 14.40 12.36 38.86
N LEU A 357 14.42 13.62 39.30
CA LEU A 357 13.26 14.50 39.31
C LEU A 357 12.95 15.07 37.90
N LEU A 358 13.96 15.26 37.06
CA LEU A 358 13.81 15.61 35.65
C LEU A 358 13.35 14.41 34.79
N LEU A 359 13.78 13.19 35.13
CA LEU A 359 13.28 11.95 34.51
C LEU A 359 11.80 11.70 34.85
N LEU A 360 11.37 11.96 36.08
CA LEU A 360 9.97 11.81 36.49
C LEU A 360 9.04 12.90 35.89
N ALA A 361 9.56 14.09 35.57
CA ALA A 361 8.79 15.13 34.88
C ALA A 361 8.59 14.83 33.37
N LYS A 362 9.52 14.09 32.73
CA LYS A 362 9.43 13.71 31.30
C LYS A 362 8.42 12.57 31.04
N ILE A 363 8.11 11.76 32.06
CA ILE A 363 7.09 10.68 32.00
C ILE A 363 5.66 11.23 32.19
N GLY A 364 5.52 12.53 32.52
CA GLY A 364 4.22 13.21 32.65
C GLY A 364 3.59 13.69 31.34
N LEU A 365 4.30 13.66 30.21
CA LEU A 365 3.75 14.02 28.90
C LEU A 365 3.47 12.77 28.06
N SER A 366 2.17 12.62 27.73
CA SER A 366 1.62 11.74 26.70
C SER A 366 1.18 10.32 27.09
N SER A 367 0.37 10.21 28.15
CA SER A 367 -0.45 9.00 28.38
C SER A 367 -1.50 8.72 27.29
N ARG A 368 -1.65 9.57 26.26
CA ARG A 368 -2.51 9.28 25.09
C ARG A 368 -1.75 8.57 23.97
N LYS A 369 -0.50 8.96 23.67
CA LYS A 369 0.32 8.24 22.68
C LYS A 369 0.75 6.86 23.19
N ILE A 370 1.11 6.74 24.46
CA ILE A 370 1.48 5.44 25.05
C ILE A 370 0.28 4.47 25.08
N LYS A 371 -0.93 4.98 25.31
CA LYS A 371 -2.14 4.14 25.30
C LYS A 371 -2.56 3.74 23.87
N LYS A 372 -2.27 4.61 22.89
CA LYS A 372 -2.44 4.30 21.46
C LYS A 372 -1.42 3.25 20.99
N LEU A 373 -0.14 3.47 21.27
CA LEU A 373 0.95 2.51 20.99
C LEU A 373 0.75 1.18 21.70
N LYS A 374 0.23 1.18 22.94
CA LYS A 374 -0.06 -0.07 23.64
C LYS A 374 -1.20 -0.84 22.99
N ASN A 375 -2.27 -0.17 22.55
CA ASN A 375 -3.35 -0.82 21.79
C ASN A 375 -2.86 -1.29 20.41
N GLU A 376 -2.09 -0.48 19.69
CA GLU A 376 -1.50 -0.84 18.38
C GLU A 376 -0.52 -2.02 18.52
N LEU A 377 0.25 -2.09 19.61
CA LEU A 377 1.15 -3.21 19.92
C LEU A 377 0.40 -4.48 20.36
N GLU A 378 -0.71 -4.34 21.09
CA GLU A 378 -1.57 -5.46 21.49
C GLU A 378 -2.29 -6.05 20.26
N GLU A 379 -2.74 -5.19 19.34
CA GLU A 379 -3.33 -5.57 18.04
C GLU A 379 -2.30 -6.20 17.08
N LEU A 380 -1.06 -5.69 17.05
CA LEU A 380 0.06 -6.31 16.33
C LEU A 380 0.52 -7.62 16.98
N SER A 381 0.42 -7.77 18.30
CA SER A 381 0.75 -9.03 18.98
C SER A 381 -0.31 -10.10 18.75
N GLU A 382 -1.59 -9.70 18.69
CA GLU A 382 -2.71 -10.58 18.33
C GLU A 382 -2.66 -10.94 16.84
N SER A 383 -2.25 -10.02 15.96
CA SER A 383 -2.00 -10.36 14.56
C SER A 383 -0.80 -11.30 14.44
N LYS A 384 0.34 -11.00 15.07
CA LYS A 384 1.53 -11.86 15.09
C LYS A 384 1.26 -13.27 15.62
N THR A 385 0.50 -13.39 16.71
CA THR A 385 0.07 -14.71 17.23
C THR A 385 -1.07 -15.36 16.43
N ALA A 386 -1.76 -14.62 15.56
CA ALA A 386 -2.67 -15.18 14.55
C ALA A 386 -1.92 -15.66 13.31
N TRP A 387 -0.80 -15.01 12.93
CA TRP A 387 0.13 -15.43 11.88
C TRP A 387 0.89 -16.70 12.30
N GLU A 388 1.41 -16.77 13.54
CA GLU A 388 2.09 -17.96 14.11
C GLU A 388 1.16 -19.17 14.35
N ARG A 389 -0.15 -19.05 14.08
CA ARG A 389 -1.11 -20.17 14.14
C ARG A 389 -1.51 -20.72 12.77
N LEU A 390 -1.05 -20.09 11.70
CA LEU A 390 -1.26 -20.55 10.33
C LEU A 390 -0.09 -21.39 9.79
N ASP A 391 0.98 -21.54 10.57
CA ASP A 391 2.17 -22.29 10.21
C ASP A 391 2.19 -23.61 11.00
N LEU A 392 1.45 -24.63 10.53
CA LEU A 392 1.50 -25.98 11.07
C LEU A 392 1.13 -27.02 10.00
N ASP A 393 1.97 -27.14 8.97
CA ASP A 393 2.51 -28.44 8.57
C ASP A 393 4.04 -28.39 8.60
N GLU A 394 4.60 -29.55 8.93
CA GLU A 394 6.00 -29.75 9.36
C GLU A 394 6.99 -29.75 8.18
N ASP A 395 6.58 -29.26 7.00
CA ASP A 395 7.32 -29.33 5.73
C ASP A 395 7.52 -27.98 5.02
N GLY A 396 6.99 -26.87 5.55
CA GLY A 396 7.39 -25.52 5.13
C GLY A 396 6.93 -25.08 3.73
N GLU A 397 5.90 -25.73 3.14
CA GLU A 397 5.27 -25.26 1.91
C GLU A 397 3.75 -25.06 2.07
N LEU A 398 3.27 -23.87 1.70
CA LEU A 398 1.84 -23.55 1.64
C LEU A 398 1.14 -24.40 0.57
N SER A 399 0.06 -25.11 0.94
CA SER A 399 -0.73 -25.85 -0.05
C SER A 399 -1.42 -24.92 -1.06
N ASP A 400 -1.72 -25.42 -2.27
CA ASP A 400 -2.41 -24.66 -3.33
C ASP A 400 -3.70 -23.97 -2.86
N LEU A 401 -4.40 -24.58 -1.89
CA LEU A 401 -5.64 -24.05 -1.30
C LEU A 401 -5.38 -22.85 -0.37
N GLU A 402 -4.21 -22.83 0.28
CA GLU A 402 -3.78 -21.76 1.19
C GLU A 402 -3.20 -20.59 0.42
N LEU A 403 -2.50 -20.84 -0.69
CA LEU A 403 -2.08 -19.80 -1.63
C LEU A 403 -3.28 -19.08 -2.29
N GLU A 404 -4.35 -19.81 -2.60
CA GLU A 404 -5.57 -19.23 -3.16
C GLU A 404 -6.34 -18.41 -2.11
N ALA A 405 -6.35 -18.83 -0.85
CA ALA A 405 -6.87 -18.03 0.27
C ALA A 405 -6.03 -16.77 0.53
N TYR A 406 -4.71 -16.87 0.39
CA TYR A 406 -3.77 -15.74 0.54
C TYR A 406 -4.00 -14.67 -0.53
N LYS A 407 -4.19 -15.08 -1.79
CA LYS A 407 -4.55 -14.19 -2.91
C LYS A 407 -5.89 -13.49 -2.69
N LEU A 408 -6.90 -14.21 -2.16
CA LEU A 408 -8.24 -13.67 -1.91
C LEU A 408 -8.29 -12.61 -0.79
N ILE A 409 -7.32 -12.64 0.13
CA ILE A 409 -7.22 -11.70 1.26
C ILE A 409 -6.37 -10.49 0.90
N ARG A 410 -5.27 -10.66 0.17
CA ARG A 410 -4.44 -9.56 -0.37
C ARG A 410 -5.27 -8.59 -1.23
N ASP A 411 -6.13 -9.12 -2.09
CA ASP A 411 -6.93 -8.30 -3.01
C ASP A 411 -8.12 -7.61 -2.32
N LYS A 412 -8.42 -7.93 -1.05
CA LYS A 412 -9.39 -7.22 -0.21
C LYS A 412 -8.80 -6.04 0.58
N GLY A 413 -7.49 -5.81 0.49
CA GLY A 413 -6.79 -4.67 1.07
C GLY A 413 -6.75 -3.42 0.21
N LYS A 414 -7.15 -3.50 -1.07
CA LYS A 414 -7.38 -2.32 -1.91
C LYS A 414 -8.82 -1.86 -1.74
N GLN A 415 -9.03 -0.71 -1.09
CA GLN A 415 -10.25 0.04 -1.36
C GLN A 415 -10.17 0.55 -2.80
N PRO A 416 -11.20 0.35 -3.63
CA PRO A 416 -11.29 1.03 -4.91
C PRO A 416 -11.56 2.50 -4.64
N ASP A 417 -10.64 3.32 -5.11
CA ASP A 417 -10.86 4.64 -5.65
C ASP A 417 -12.11 4.67 -6.56
N GLU A 418 -12.95 5.67 -6.32
CA GLU A 418 -14.16 5.95 -7.08
C GLU A 418 -13.78 6.46 -8.48
N GLU A 419 -13.72 5.58 -9.48
CA GLU A 419 -13.95 5.98 -10.86
C GLU A 419 -14.37 4.79 -11.74
N SER A 420 -15.34 5.05 -12.63
CA SER A 420 -15.94 4.14 -13.64
C SER A 420 -17.08 3.21 -13.19
N ALA A 421 -18.10 3.78 -12.54
CA ALA A 421 -19.47 3.29 -12.73
C ALA A 421 -20.08 3.93 -13.98
N GLN A 422 -19.82 3.41 -15.18
CA GLN A 422 -20.63 3.71 -16.36
C GLN A 422 -20.41 2.66 -17.46
N TYR A 423 -21.50 2.39 -18.19
CA TYR A 423 -21.63 1.49 -19.36
C TYR A 423 -21.88 0.00 -19.09
N ALA A 424 -23.09 -0.27 -18.64
CA ALA A 424 -23.82 -1.48 -18.97
C ALA A 424 -25.07 -1.11 -19.80
N ASP A 425 -24.90 -0.87 -21.11
CA ASP A 425 -25.87 -1.26 -22.13
C ASP A 425 -25.24 -1.05 -23.51
N MET A 426 -25.23 -2.10 -24.36
CA MET A 426 -25.35 -2.04 -25.83
C MET A 426 -24.99 -3.40 -26.46
N THR A 427 -26.06 -4.12 -26.79
CA THR A 427 -26.32 -5.06 -27.90
C THR A 427 -25.18 -5.84 -28.58
N ASN A 428 -25.37 -7.17 -28.59
CA ASN A 428 -24.84 -8.11 -29.57
C ASN A 428 -25.22 -7.72 -31.01
N ASP A 429 -24.33 -7.07 -31.74
CA ASP A 429 -24.14 -7.25 -33.20
C ASP A 429 -22.98 -6.38 -33.68
N GLU A 430 -21.74 -6.76 -33.37
CA GLU A 430 -20.56 -6.44 -34.18
C GLU A 430 -19.37 -7.36 -33.87
N GLN A 431 -19.66 -8.66 -33.84
CA GLN A 431 -18.66 -9.63 -34.28
C GLN A 431 -18.39 -9.42 -35.77
N MET A 432 -17.26 -8.81 -36.11
CA MET A 432 -16.22 -9.42 -36.96
C MET A 432 -15.28 -8.35 -37.53
N ALA A 433 -14.06 -8.27 -37.00
CA ALA A 433 -12.83 -8.49 -37.77
C ALA A 433 -11.60 -8.17 -36.92
N PHE A 434 -11.03 -9.17 -36.22
CA PHE A 434 -9.59 -9.43 -36.22
C PHE A 434 -9.37 -10.85 -35.66
N GLN A 435 -9.36 -11.81 -36.59
CA GLN A 435 -8.63 -13.08 -36.45
C GLN A 435 -7.15 -12.72 -36.15
N THR A 436 -6.38 -13.36 -35.27
CA THR A 436 -6.16 -14.80 -35.03
C THR A 436 -5.13 -14.98 -33.90
N ASN A 437 -5.20 -16.15 -33.24
CA ASN A 437 -4.14 -16.85 -32.49
C ASN A 437 -3.64 -16.29 -31.15
N GLU A 438 -4.23 -16.81 -30.09
CA GLU A 438 -3.58 -17.69 -29.10
C GLU A 438 -2.07 -17.96 -29.34
N PHE A 439 -1.21 -17.26 -28.60
CA PHE A 439 0.04 -17.82 -28.06
C PHE A 439 0.50 -16.93 -26.90
N VAL A 440 0.36 -17.47 -25.69
CA VAL A 440 1.05 -16.99 -24.49
C VAL A 440 2.50 -17.47 -24.64
N ASP A 441 3.45 -16.55 -24.76
CA ASP A 441 4.87 -16.85 -24.62
C ASP A 441 5.31 -16.40 -23.22
N ASP A 442 5.13 -17.32 -22.29
CA ASP A 442 5.69 -17.28 -20.95
C ASP A 442 7.00 -18.08 -21.01
N THR A 443 8.10 -17.43 -21.37
CA THR A 443 9.45 -17.99 -21.27
C THR A 443 9.96 -17.86 -19.85
N THR A 444 9.33 -18.52 -18.88
CA THR A 444 9.95 -18.77 -17.58
C THR A 444 9.36 -20.01 -16.93
N ASN A 445 9.65 -21.21 -17.45
CA ASN A 445 9.60 -22.47 -16.67
C ASN A 445 10.10 -23.68 -17.48
N ASP A 446 11.37 -23.67 -17.88
CA ASP A 446 12.01 -24.83 -18.55
C ASP A 446 12.97 -25.61 -17.64
N TRP A 447 12.86 -25.46 -16.31
CA TRP A 447 13.69 -26.22 -15.33
C TRP A 447 12.94 -27.33 -14.55
N LEU A 448 11.62 -27.48 -14.75
CA LEU A 448 10.78 -28.42 -13.98
C LEU A 448 10.15 -29.55 -14.83
N ARG A 449 10.81 -29.97 -15.91
CA ARG A 449 10.37 -31.13 -16.73
C ARG A 449 11.35 -32.29 -16.83
N GLU A 450 12.50 -32.24 -16.16
CA GLU A 450 13.47 -33.36 -16.15
C GLU A 450 13.45 -34.20 -14.85
N GLU A 451 12.82 -33.74 -13.77
CA GLU A 451 12.82 -34.47 -12.48
C GLU A 451 11.55 -35.33 -12.22
N LEU A 452 10.64 -35.46 -13.20
CA LEU A 452 9.41 -36.28 -13.05
C LEU A 452 9.15 -37.25 -14.22
N SER A 453 10.19 -37.95 -14.70
CA SER A 453 10.03 -39.18 -15.50
C SER A 453 10.90 -40.34 -15.00
#